data_AF-A0A9D5UPD0-F1
#
_entry.id   AF-A0A9D5UPD0-F1
#
_cell.length_a   1.000
_cell.length_b   1.000
_cell.length_c   1.000
_cell.angle_alpha   90.00
_cell.angle_beta   90.00
_cell.angle_gamma   90.00
#
_symmetry.space_group_name_H-M   'P 1'
#
loop_
_entity.id
_entity.type
_entity.pdbx_description
1 polymer ?
#
loop_
_entity_poly.entity_id
_entity_poly.type
_entity_poly.pdbx_seq_one_letter_code
_entity_poly.pdbx_strand_id
1 'polypeptide(L)'
;AVFHYEFEFIHPFSDGNGRMGRLWQTLILSHWQPLLAFLPVETVIRDKQQDYYHWLSYADSNSNSTKFIEFLLGAIKESLDEAIQIEEINNKTLVETQDKTLVKTKEKTPDKIIRLLSNQPELNLSEVAANIDRSLSAVERAVAKLKKENRLSYIGSKKSGYWKIH
;
A
#
# COMPACT_ATOMS: atom_id res chain seq x y z
N ALA A 1 -21.02 7.66 4.20
CA ALA A 1 -22.11 7.05 4.98
C ALA A 1 -23.49 7.58 4.58
N VAL A 2 -23.84 8.85 4.89
CA VAL A 2 -25.17 9.42 4.54
C VAL A 2 -25.49 9.26 3.04
N PHE A 3 -24.59 9.72 2.16
CA PHE A 3 -24.77 9.57 0.71
C PHE A 3 -25.02 8.11 0.30
N HIS A 4 -24.27 7.17 0.87
CA HIS A 4 -24.41 5.74 0.55
C HIS A 4 -25.81 5.25 0.87
N TYR A 5 -26.32 5.57 2.06
CA TYR A 5 -27.69 5.25 2.45
C TYR A 5 -28.72 5.84 1.48
N GLU A 6 -28.67 7.15 1.25
CA GLU A 6 -29.61 7.84 0.37
C GLU A 6 -29.58 7.28 -1.06
N PHE A 7 -28.40 6.93 -1.55
CA PHE A 7 -28.23 6.35 -2.88
C PHE A 7 -28.85 4.95 -2.99
N GLU A 8 -28.61 4.08 -2.00
CA GLU A 8 -29.23 2.75 -1.93
C GLU A 8 -30.75 2.85 -1.77
N PHE A 9 -31.23 3.83 -1.01
CA PHE A 9 -32.65 4.10 -0.79
C PHE A 9 -33.36 4.57 -2.07
N ILE A 10 -32.78 5.53 -2.79
CA ILE A 10 -33.34 6.03 -4.06
C ILE A 10 -33.34 4.95 -5.14
N HIS A 11 -32.32 4.07 -5.12
CA HIS A 11 -32.13 2.98 -6.07
C HIS A 11 -32.28 3.41 -7.55
N PRO A 12 -31.48 4.38 -8.02
CA PRO A 12 -31.76 5.11 -9.27
C PRO A 12 -31.55 4.30 -10.56
N PHE A 13 -30.85 3.16 -10.50
CA PHE A 13 -30.56 2.32 -11.67
C PHE A 13 -31.33 1.00 -11.65
N SER A 14 -31.50 0.35 -12.81
CA SER A 14 -32.15 -0.96 -12.91
C SER A 14 -31.30 -2.12 -12.37
N ASP A 15 -29.98 -1.96 -12.33
CA ASP A 15 -29.02 -2.89 -11.71
C ASP A 15 -27.77 -2.11 -11.28
N GLY A 16 -26.98 -2.68 -10.37
CA GLY A 16 -25.67 -2.19 -10.02
C GLY A 16 -25.65 -1.07 -8.97
N ASN A 17 -26.80 -0.71 -8.37
CA ASN A 17 -26.87 0.31 -7.32
C ASN A 17 -25.88 0.04 -6.19
N GLY A 18 -25.82 -1.20 -5.68
CA GLY A 18 -24.84 -1.62 -4.69
C GLY A 18 -23.39 -1.30 -5.06
N ARG A 19 -23.00 -1.56 -6.32
CA ARG A 19 -21.64 -1.29 -6.82
C ARG A 19 -21.40 0.21 -6.94
N MET A 20 -22.40 0.95 -7.42
CA MET A 20 -22.32 2.40 -7.59
C MET A 20 -22.28 3.14 -6.25
N GLY A 21 -23.06 2.72 -5.25
CA GLY A 21 -23.05 3.30 -3.91
C GLY A 21 -21.68 3.18 -3.26
N ARG A 22 -21.07 1.99 -3.33
CA ARG A 22 -19.70 1.76 -2.86
C ARG A 22 -18.66 2.60 -3.62
N LEU A 23 -18.73 2.63 -4.95
CA LEU A 23 -17.83 3.44 -5.78
C LEU A 23 -17.90 4.93 -5.38
N TRP A 24 -19.11 5.47 -5.23
CA TRP A 24 -19.31 6.85 -4.81
C TRP A 24 -18.80 7.11 -3.40
N GLN A 25 -18.98 6.17 -2.47
CA GLN A 25 -18.39 6.27 -1.14
C GLN A 25 -16.86 6.41 -1.22
N THR A 26 -16.18 5.54 -1.97
CA THR A 26 -14.73 5.59 -2.17
C THR A 26 -14.32 6.89 -2.85
N LEU A 27 -15.08 7.36 -3.84
CA LEU A 27 -14.82 8.62 -4.52
C LEU A 27 -14.95 9.84 -3.59
N ILE A 28 -15.99 9.89 -2.76
CA ILE A 28 -16.21 10.98 -1.79
C ILE A 28 -15.06 11.01 -0.78
N LEU A 29 -14.65 9.85 -0.25
CA LEU A 29 -13.54 9.76 0.70
C LEU A 29 -12.21 10.14 0.07
N SER A 30 -11.92 9.65 -1.14
CA SER A 30 -10.67 9.95 -1.86
C SER A 30 -10.56 11.40 -2.32
N HIS A 31 -11.68 12.06 -2.59
CA HIS A 31 -11.68 13.50 -2.86
C HIS A 31 -11.24 14.32 -1.64
N TRP A 32 -11.61 13.87 -0.43
CA TRP A 32 -11.17 14.51 0.82
C TRP A 32 -9.73 14.14 1.19
N GLN A 33 -9.36 12.86 1.08
CA GLN A 33 -8.02 12.36 1.36
C GLN A 33 -7.64 11.29 0.31
N PRO A 34 -6.75 11.59 -0.66
CA PRO A 34 -6.46 10.70 -1.79
C PRO A 34 -6.06 9.26 -1.41
N LEU A 35 -5.39 9.07 -0.28
CA LEU A 35 -4.97 7.74 0.20
C LEU A 35 -6.16 6.81 0.48
N LEU A 36 -7.34 7.36 0.78
CA LEU A 36 -8.54 6.57 1.07
C LEU A 36 -9.11 5.86 -0.16
N ALA A 37 -8.63 6.18 -1.37
CA ALA A 37 -8.96 5.41 -2.57
C ALA A 37 -8.52 3.93 -2.49
N PHE A 38 -7.54 3.63 -1.62
CA PHE A 38 -6.96 2.30 -1.46
C PHE A 38 -7.43 1.59 -0.18
N LEU A 39 -8.32 2.21 0.60
CA LEU A 39 -8.81 1.66 1.85
C LEU A 39 -9.79 0.48 1.56
N PRO A 40 -9.53 -0.74 2.05
CA PRO A 40 -10.32 -1.92 1.70
C PRO A 40 -11.62 -2.05 2.52
N VAL A 41 -12.43 -0.99 2.55
CA VAL A 41 -13.69 -0.94 3.34
C VAL A 41 -14.66 -2.03 2.88
N GLU A 42 -14.67 -2.35 1.59
CA GLU A 42 -15.54 -3.36 0.99
C GLU A 42 -15.29 -4.76 1.56
N THR A 43 -14.06 -5.07 1.97
CA THR A 43 -13.73 -6.35 2.62
C THR A 43 -14.48 -6.47 3.93
N VAL A 44 -14.42 -5.43 4.78
CA VAL A 44 -15.11 -5.38 6.07
C VAL A 44 -16.63 -5.47 5.87
N ILE A 45 -17.19 -4.73 4.91
CA ILE A 45 -18.62 -4.77 4.60
C ILE A 45 -19.04 -6.16 4.09
N ARG A 46 -18.23 -6.81 3.25
CA ARG A 46 -18.51 -8.16 2.75
C ARG A 46 -18.51 -9.17 3.88
N ASP A 47 -17.55 -9.08 4.80
CA ASP A 47 -17.43 -10.01 5.90
C ASP A 47 -18.56 -9.81 6.93
N LYS A 48 -19.15 -8.60 6.97
CA LYS A 48 -20.34 -8.23 7.76
C LYS A 48 -21.59 -8.01 6.91
N GLN A 49 -21.72 -8.74 5.79
CA GLN A 49 -22.78 -8.50 4.80
C GLN A 49 -24.19 -8.65 5.38
N GLN A 50 -24.38 -9.59 6.31
CA GLN A 50 -25.67 -9.80 6.96
C GLN A 50 -26.08 -8.58 7.80
N ASP A 51 -25.15 -8.01 8.55
CA ASP A 51 -25.37 -6.80 9.35
C ASP A 51 -25.62 -5.58 8.46
N TYR A 52 -24.88 -5.46 7.36
CA TYR A 52 -25.10 -4.40 6.38
C TYR A 52 -26.56 -4.37 5.91
N TYR A 53 -27.09 -5.51 5.45
CA TYR A 53 -28.47 -5.58 4.97
C TYR A 53 -29.49 -5.47 6.11
N HIS A 54 -29.17 -5.97 7.30
CA HIS A 54 -30.02 -5.81 8.48
C HIS A 54 -30.21 -4.32 8.82
N TRP A 55 -29.12 -3.57 8.94
CA TRP A 55 -29.17 -2.15 9.28
C TRP A 55 -29.74 -1.28 8.16
N LEU A 56 -29.54 -1.65 6.90
CA LEU A 56 -30.16 -0.99 5.75
C LEU A 56 -31.68 -1.16 5.79
N SER A 57 -32.15 -2.41 5.92
CA SER A 57 -33.57 -2.73 6.03
C SER A 57 -34.22 -2.08 7.26
N TYR A 58 -33.51 -2.01 8.39
CA TYR A 58 -33.95 -1.29 9.57
C TYR A 58 -34.10 0.21 9.30
N ALA A 59 -33.13 0.83 8.62
CA ALA A 59 -33.16 2.25 8.31
C ALA A 59 -34.36 2.59 7.40
N ASP A 60 -34.60 1.79 6.36
CA ASP A 60 -35.72 1.95 5.45
C ASP A 60 -37.07 1.85 6.18
N SER A 61 -37.22 0.81 7.02
CA SER A 61 -38.48 0.54 7.73
C SER A 61 -38.81 1.58 8.80
N ASN A 62 -37.79 2.19 9.41
CA ASN A 62 -37.95 3.13 10.52
C ASN A 62 -37.72 4.59 10.12
N SER A 63 -37.42 4.85 8.83
CA SER A 63 -37.00 6.18 8.35
C SER A 63 -35.87 6.79 9.20
N ASN A 64 -34.95 5.94 9.65
CA ASN A 64 -33.88 6.32 10.57
C ASN A 64 -32.57 5.64 10.20
N SER A 65 -31.72 6.36 9.47
CA SER A 65 -30.43 5.88 8.98
C SER A 65 -29.31 5.90 10.03
N THR A 66 -29.58 6.34 11.27
CA THR A 66 -28.54 6.48 12.31
C THR A 66 -27.76 5.18 12.51
N LYS A 67 -28.45 4.04 12.68
CA LYS A 67 -27.80 2.75 12.91
C LYS A 67 -27.01 2.24 11.70
N PHE A 68 -27.51 2.50 10.50
CA PHE A 68 -26.78 2.18 9.27
C PHE A 68 -25.52 3.06 9.12
N ILE A 69 -25.62 4.36 9.43
CA ILE A 69 -24.50 5.29 9.41
C ILE A 69 -23.45 4.88 10.46
N GLU A 70 -23.86 4.56 11.68
CA GLU A 70 -22.97 4.05 12.74
C GLU A 70 -22.24 2.79 12.29
N PHE A 71 -22.96 1.83 11.72
CA PHE A 71 -22.38 0.61 11.16
C PHE A 71 -21.33 0.91 10.09
N LEU A 72 -21.66 1.76 9.12
CA LEU A 72 -20.81 2.06 7.98
C LEU A 72 -19.56 2.87 8.38
N LEU A 73 -19.70 3.80 9.33
CA LEU A 73 -18.57 4.48 9.95
C LEU A 73 -17.69 3.51 10.76
N GLY A 74 -18.30 2.55 11.44
CA GLY A 74 -17.60 1.46 12.12
C GLY A 74 -16.75 0.63 11.16
N ALA A 75 -17.31 0.24 10.01
CA ALA A 75 -16.59 -0.51 8.98
C ALA A 75 -15.41 0.28 8.38
N ILE A 76 -15.58 1.59 8.15
CA ILE A 76 -14.50 2.47 7.70
C ILE A 76 -13.39 2.55 8.76
N LYS A 77 -13.76 2.73 10.03
CA LYS A 77 -12.81 2.78 11.15
C LYS A 77 -12.02 1.48 11.27
N GLU A 78 -12.69 0.34 11.24
CA GLU A 78 -12.05 -0.97 11.31
C GLU A 78 -11.07 -1.18 10.16
N SER A 79 -11.46 -0.82 8.93
CA SER A 79 -10.56 -0.89 7.77
C SER A 79 -9.33 0.00 7.93
N LEU A 80 -9.48 1.19 8.54
CA LEU A 80 -8.36 2.08 8.85
C LEU A 80 -7.44 1.48 9.92
N ASP A 81 -8.01 0.95 10.99
CA ASP A 81 -7.25 0.31 12.07
C ASP A 81 -6.44 -0.88 11.55
N GLU A 82 -7.04 -1.72 10.71
CA GLU A 82 -6.37 -2.84 10.04
C GLU A 82 -5.22 -2.37 9.15
N ALA A 83 -5.43 -1.31 8.36
CA ALA A 83 -4.41 -0.75 7.49
C ALA A 83 -3.21 -0.20 8.29
N ILE A 84 -3.47 0.51 9.38
CA ILE A 84 -2.45 1.06 10.29
C ILE A 84 -1.69 -0.08 10.98
N GLN A 85 -2.39 -1.11 11.46
CA GLN A 85 -1.75 -2.28 12.08
C GLN A 85 -0.83 -3.02 11.11
N ILE A 86 -1.24 -3.20 9.86
CA ILE A 86 -0.39 -3.80 8.83
C ILE A 86 0.87 -2.95 8.60
N GLU A 87 0.75 -1.64 8.56
CA GLU A 87 1.89 -0.74 8.45
C GLU A 87 2.82 -0.84 9.66
N GLU A 88 2.29 -0.86 10.88
CA GLU A 88 3.08 -1.05 12.09
C GLU A 88 3.78 -2.40 12.13
N ILE A 89 3.11 -3.48 11.71
CA ILE A 89 3.70 -4.82 11.62
C ILE A 89 4.80 -4.81 10.57
N ASN A 90 4.59 -4.19 9.41
CA ASN A 90 5.62 -4.08 8.38
C ASN A 90 6.81 -3.26 8.89
N ASN A 91 6.58 -2.15 9.58
CA ASN A 91 7.63 -1.31 10.15
C ASN A 91 8.37 -2.02 11.31
N LYS A 92 7.66 -2.71 12.20
CA LYS A 92 8.25 -3.54 13.27
C LYS A 92 9.01 -4.73 12.69
N THR A 93 8.48 -5.39 11.66
CA THR A 93 9.17 -6.46 10.95
C THR A 93 10.42 -5.92 10.27
N LEU A 94 10.39 -4.71 9.69
CA LEU A 94 11.56 -4.04 9.11
C LEU A 94 12.62 -3.63 10.16
N VAL A 95 12.20 -3.34 11.40
CA VAL A 95 13.11 -2.99 12.52
C VAL A 95 13.64 -4.26 13.21
N GLU A 96 12.82 -5.28 13.43
CA GLU A 96 13.22 -6.58 13.99
C GLU A 96 14.01 -7.44 12.98
N THR A 97 13.85 -7.22 11.68
CA THR A 97 14.74 -7.78 10.64
C THR A 97 16.09 -7.07 10.55
N GLN A 98 16.28 -5.91 11.18
CA GLN A 98 17.61 -5.32 11.36
C GLN A 98 18.36 -5.91 12.55
N ASP A 99 17.66 -6.50 13.53
CA ASP A 99 18.31 -6.95 14.77
C ASP A 99 18.31 -8.49 14.98
N LYS A 100 17.43 -9.29 14.34
CA LYS A 100 17.30 -10.72 14.68
C LYS A 100 17.14 -11.78 13.58
N THR A 101 17.32 -11.49 12.28
CA THR A 101 17.22 -12.56 11.26
C THR A 101 18.35 -12.61 10.24
N LEU A 102 19.50 -13.12 10.73
CA LEU A 102 20.43 -14.00 10.00
C LEU A 102 19.76 -15.32 9.52
N VAL A 103 18.57 -15.26 8.92
CA VAL A 103 17.87 -16.45 8.41
C VAL A 103 17.65 -16.33 6.90
N LYS A 104 18.72 -16.65 6.18
CA LYS A 104 18.81 -17.26 4.84
C LYS A 104 17.56 -17.28 3.93
N THR A 105 16.95 -16.15 3.62
CA THR A 105 16.52 -15.92 2.24
C THR A 105 17.66 -15.17 1.55
N LYS A 106 18.23 -15.73 0.48
CA LYS A 106 19.28 -15.08 -0.30
C LYS A 106 18.71 -13.79 -0.89
N GLU A 107 18.84 -12.69 -0.17
CA GLU A 107 18.65 -11.34 -0.71
C GLU A 107 19.46 -11.26 -2.01
N LYS A 108 18.76 -11.03 -3.12
CA LYS A 108 19.38 -11.09 -4.44
C LYS A 108 20.34 -9.91 -4.53
N THR A 109 21.50 -10.13 -5.17
CA THR A 109 22.54 -9.12 -5.33
C THR A 109 22.04 -7.74 -5.82
N PRO A 110 21.05 -7.62 -6.73
CA PRO A 110 20.49 -6.32 -7.13
C PRO A 110 19.86 -5.53 -5.98
N ASP A 111 19.16 -6.20 -5.06
CA ASP A 111 18.44 -5.52 -3.97
C ASP A 111 19.43 -4.99 -2.92
N LYS A 112 20.51 -5.75 -2.66
CA LYS A 112 21.65 -5.29 -1.84
C LYS A 112 22.32 -4.04 -2.40
N ILE A 113 22.45 -3.96 -3.72
CA ILE A 113 23.07 -2.81 -4.40
C ILE A 113 22.21 -1.56 -4.26
N ILE A 114 20.89 -1.68 -4.48
CA ILE A 114 19.96 -0.55 -4.31
C ILE A 114 19.99 -0.03 -2.87
N ARG A 115 19.94 -0.93 -1.88
CA ARG A 115 19.97 -0.55 -0.46
C ARG A 115 21.28 0.13 -0.06
N LEU A 116 22.42 -0.29 -0.61
CA LEU A 116 23.69 0.35 -0.31
C LEU A 116 23.79 1.74 -0.98
N LEU A 117 23.41 1.83 -2.26
CA LEU A 117 23.50 3.07 -3.03
C LEU A 117 22.44 4.10 -2.64
N SER A 118 21.36 3.72 -1.97
CA SER A 118 20.41 4.69 -1.40
C SER A 118 21.02 5.48 -0.24
N ASN A 119 21.94 4.85 0.51
CA ASN A 119 22.60 5.48 1.65
C ASN A 119 23.95 6.11 1.26
N GLN A 120 24.64 5.53 0.28
CA GLN A 120 25.97 5.96 -0.17
C GLN A 120 26.03 5.99 -1.70
N PRO A 121 25.41 7.00 -2.35
CA PRO A 121 25.29 7.05 -3.80
C PRO A 121 26.61 7.32 -4.52
N GLU A 122 27.66 7.74 -3.81
CA GLU A 122 28.96 8.08 -4.40
C GLU A 122 29.93 6.89 -4.49
N LEU A 123 29.57 5.72 -3.92
CA LEU A 123 30.45 4.55 -3.93
C LEU A 123 30.77 4.08 -5.35
N ASN A 124 32.03 3.68 -5.54
CA ASN A 124 32.43 2.99 -6.75
C ASN A 124 32.03 1.51 -6.70
N LEU A 125 31.98 0.84 -7.86
CA LEU A 125 31.53 -0.56 -7.94
C LEU A 125 32.42 -1.55 -7.17
N SER A 126 33.70 -1.22 -6.97
CA SER A 126 34.62 -2.05 -6.17
C SER A 126 34.30 -1.95 -4.68
N GLU A 127 33.96 -0.76 -4.19
CA GLU A 127 33.50 -0.55 -2.83
C GLU A 127 32.13 -1.18 -2.60
N VAL A 128 31.21 -1.06 -3.57
CA VAL A 128 29.91 -1.76 -3.51
C VAL A 128 30.12 -3.27 -3.41
N ALA A 129 31.03 -3.84 -4.20
CA ALA A 129 31.37 -5.26 -4.16
C ALA A 129 31.94 -5.71 -2.81
N ALA A 130 32.84 -4.92 -2.23
CA ALA A 130 33.40 -5.16 -0.90
C ALA A 130 32.33 -5.09 0.20
N ASN A 131 31.42 -4.11 0.13
CA ASN A 131 30.37 -3.91 1.14
C ASN A 131 29.29 -5.01 1.13
N ILE A 132 28.99 -5.60 -0.02
CA ILE A 132 27.95 -6.65 -0.12
C ILE A 132 28.51 -8.08 -0.14
N ASP A 133 29.83 -8.23 0.06
CA ASP A 133 30.58 -9.50 -0.01
C ASP A 133 30.30 -10.28 -1.30
N ARG A 134 30.56 -9.64 -2.45
CA ARG A 134 30.40 -10.24 -3.78
C ARG A 134 31.58 -9.89 -4.67
N SER A 135 31.82 -10.71 -5.70
CA SER A 135 32.82 -10.38 -6.71
C SER A 135 32.40 -9.13 -7.48
N LEU A 136 33.38 -8.31 -7.89
CA LEU A 136 33.15 -7.15 -8.76
C LEU A 136 32.33 -7.53 -10.00
N SER A 137 32.65 -8.66 -10.61
CA SER A 137 31.92 -9.19 -11.78
C SER A 137 30.47 -9.58 -11.52
N ALA A 138 30.09 -9.93 -10.28
CA ALA A 138 28.70 -10.17 -9.91
C ALA A 138 27.94 -8.84 -9.73
N VAL A 139 28.60 -7.84 -9.15
CA VAL A 139 28.05 -6.49 -8.99
C VAL A 139 27.85 -5.81 -10.34
N GLU A 140 28.84 -5.86 -11.23
CA GLU A 140 28.74 -5.28 -12.58
C GLU A 140 27.57 -5.86 -13.36
N ARG A 141 27.39 -7.19 -13.33
CA ARG A 141 26.24 -7.86 -13.96
C ARG A 141 24.90 -7.42 -13.35
N ALA A 142 24.84 -7.30 -12.03
CA ALA A 142 23.63 -6.86 -11.34
C ALA A 142 23.31 -5.38 -11.65
N VAL A 143 24.31 -4.49 -11.65
CA VAL A 143 24.16 -3.08 -12.01
C VAL A 143 23.74 -2.92 -13.47
N ALA A 144 24.32 -3.69 -14.40
CA ALA A 144 23.92 -3.67 -15.81
C ALA A 144 22.44 -4.06 -15.97
N LYS A 145 21.98 -5.07 -15.22
CA LYS A 145 20.57 -5.46 -15.18
C LYS A 145 19.69 -4.34 -14.63
N LEU A 146 20.07 -3.72 -13.51
CA LEU A 146 19.33 -2.62 -12.90
C LEU A 146 19.24 -1.38 -13.80
N LYS A 147 20.31 -1.07 -14.54
CA LYS A 147 20.30 -0.03 -15.57
C LYS A 147 19.33 -0.35 -16.70
N LYS A 148 19.32 -1.60 -17.18
CA LYS A 148 18.40 -2.06 -18.22
C LYS A 148 16.93 -1.99 -17.78
N GLU A 149 16.67 -2.25 -16.50
CA GLU A 149 15.34 -2.15 -15.89
C GLU A 149 14.95 -0.71 -15.51
N ASN A 150 15.77 0.30 -15.84
CA ASN A 150 15.60 1.70 -15.44
C ASN A 150 15.50 1.93 -13.92
N ARG A 151 16.00 1.01 -13.10
CA ARG A 151 15.97 1.10 -11.62
C ARG A 151 17.20 1.80 -11.04
N LEU A 152 18.26 1.97 -11.83
CA LEU A 152 19.52 2.56 -11.39
C LEU A 152 20.22 3.26 -12.55
N SER A 153 20.81 4.42 -12.30
CA SER A 153 21.61 5.19 -13.27
C SER A 153 22.80 5.86 -12.61
N TYR A 154 23.90 6.07 -13.35
CA TYR A 154 25.06 6.82 -12.85
C TYR A 154 25.06 8.20 -13.50
N ILE A 155 25.11 9.26 -12.69
CA ILE A 155 25.03 10.65 -13.12
C ILE A 155 26.35 11.34 -12.78
N GLY A 156 26.98 11.99 -13.76
CA GLY A 156 28.20 12.77 -13.57
C GLY A 156 29.47 12.08 -14.10
N SER A 157 30.62 12.64 -13.74
CA SER A 157 31.94 12.17 -14.19
C SER A 157 32.36 10.91 -13.44
N LYS A 158 33.25 10.08 -14.00
CA LYS A 158 33.80 8.91 -13.29
C LYS A 158 34.53 9.24 -11.96
N LYS A 159 34.86 10.50 -11.72
CA LYS A 159 35.57 10.97 -10.51
C LYS A 159 34.68 11.70 -9.49
N SER A 160 33.47 12.09 -9.88
CA SER A 160 32.60 12.96 -9.06
C SER A 160 31.11 12.70 -9.28
N GLY A 161 30.77 11.58 -9.91
CA GLY A 161 29.39 11.20 -10.20
C GLY A 161 28.81 10.33 -9.10
N TYR A 162 27.50 10.22 -9.09
CA TYR A 162 26.75 9.47 -8.09
C TYR A 162 25.69 8.59 -8.75
N TRP A 163 25.25 7.58 -8.02
CA TRP A 163 24.20 6.66 -8.42
C TRP A 163 22.83 7.22 -8.05
N LYS A 164 21.94 7.32 -9.03
CA LYS A 164 20.53 7.68 -8.86
C LYS A 164 19.64 6.46 -9.05
N ILE A 165 18.82 6.19 -8.03
CA ILE A 165 17.77 5.16 -8.04
C ILE A 165 16.48 5.80 -8.58
N HIS A 166 15.69 5.04 -9.35
CA HIS A 166 14.38 5.47 -9.87
C HIS A 166 13.26 4.58 -9.36
#